data_AF-A0A662VI68-F1
#
_entry.id   AF-A0A662VI68-F1
#
_cell.length_a   1.000
_cell.length_b   1.000
_cell.length_c   1.000
_cell.angle_alpha   90.00
_cell.angle_beta   90.00
_cell.angle_gamma   90.00
#
_symmetry.space_group_name_H-M   'P 1'
#
loop_
_entity.id
_entity.type
_entity.pdbx_description
1 polymer ?
#
loop_
_entity_poly.entity_id
_entity_poly.type
_entity_poly.pdbx_seq_one_letter_code
_entity_poly.pdbx_strand_id
1 'polypeptide(L)'
;MDDIHAYRKRYEIAIRLLRSSSISERNKQLIEKFCNDCFAQGITAGRVQKYAFILRKVAEWLGKDFDSVTEDDLKRVVATINTS
;
A
#
# COMPACT_ATOMS: atom_id res chain seq x y z
N MET A 1 23.16 3.98 -13.29
CA MET A 1 22.65 5.07 -12.42
C MET A 1 21.19 5.43 -12.74
N ASP A 2 20.61 4.89 -13.83
CA ASP A 2 19.22 5.14 -14.27
C ASP A 2 18.11 4.51 -13.43
N ASP A 3 18.40 3.40 -12.73
CA ASP A 3 17.35 2.60 -12.07
C ASP A 3 16.71 3.36 -10.89
N ILE A 4 17.49 4.17 -10.17
CA ILE A 4 17.02 4.97 -9.02
C ILE A 4 15.95 5.99 -9.43
N HIS A 5 16.09 6.63 -10.60
CA HIS A 5 15.11 7.58 -11.11
C HIS A 5 13.82 6.88 -11.57
N ALA A 6 13.93 5.70 -12.19
CA ALA A 6 12.77 4.91 -12.59
C ALA A 6 11.94 4.47 -11.36
N TYR A 7 12.57 4.03 -10.28
CA TYR A 7 11.86 3.64 -9.06
C TYR A 7 11.16 4.82 -8.38
N ARG A 8 11.77 6.00 -8.37
CA ARG A 8 11.14 7.22 -7.82
C ARG A 8 9.86 7.58 -8.59
N LYS A 9 9.92 7.57 -9.92
CA LYS A 9 8.75 7.82 -10.77
C LYS A 9 7.64 6.79 -10.55
N ARG A 10 7.98 5.51 -10.40
CA ARG A 10 7.00 4.46 -10.10
C ARG A 10 6.35 4.65 -8.72
N TYR A 11 7.11 5.06 -7.71
CA TYR A 11 6.57 5.39 -6.40
C TYR A 11 5.60 6.57 -6.46
N GLU A 12 5.96 7.65 -7.17
CA GLU A 12 5.08 8.81 -7.36
C GLU A 12 3.74 8.42 -8.01
N ILE A 13 3.78 7.54 -9.03
CA ILE A 13 2.57 6.99 -9.65
C ILE A 13 1.76 6.18 -8.65
N ALA A 14 2.39 5.32 -7.84
CA ALA A 14 1.69 4.53 -6.84
C ALA A 14 0.98 5.40 -5.79
N ILE A 15 1.62 6.48 -5.34
CA ILE A 15 0.99 7.46 -4.42
C ILE A 15 -0.15 8.22 -5.09
N ARG A 16 -0.01 8.60 -6.36
CA ARG A 16 -1.11 9.22 -7.11
C ARG A 16 -2.33 8.29 -7.18
N LEU A 17 -2.11 7.02 -7.49
CA LEU A 17 -3.17 6.00 -7.55
C LEU A 17 -3.78 5.72 -6.18
N LEU A 18 -2.98 5.72 -5.11
CA LEU A 18 -3.45 5.62 -3.74
C LEU A 18 -4.41 6.77 -3.41
N ARG A 19 -3.99 8.02 -3.66
CA ARG A 19 -4.78 9.23 -3.36
C ARG A 19 -6.10 9.26 -4.13
N SER A 20 -6.10 8.81 -5.39
CA SER A 20 -7.29 8.76 -6.24
C SER A 20 -8.16 7.51 -6.05
N SER A 21 -7.77 6.58 -5.17
CA SER A 21 -8.54 5.35 -4.95
C SER A 21 -9.78 5.58 -4.08
N SER A 22 -10.72 4.62 -4.13
CA SER A 22 -11.98 4.64 -3.39
C SER A 22 -11.88 4.16 -1.95
N ILE A 23 -10.68 3.80 -1.47
CA ILE A 23 -10.47 3.42 -0.07
C ILE A 23 -10.65 4.64 0.84
N SER A 24 -10.87 4.40 2.13
CA SER A 24 -11.04 5.47 3.11
C SER A 24 -9.83 6.41 3.19
N GLU A 25 -10.09 7.68 3.55
CA GLU A 25 -9.04 8.65 3.83
C GLU A 25 -8.10 8.18 4.96
N ARG A 26 -8.64 7.46 5.94
CA ARG A 26 -7.85 6.87 7.02
C ARG A 26 -6.82 5.87 6.49
N ASN A 27 -7.22 4.95 5.62
CA ASN A 27 -6.29 4.00 5.01
C ASN A 27 -5.27 4.69 4.12
N LYS A 28 -5.64 5.73 3.35
CA LYS A 28 -4.68 6.52 2.58
C LYS A 28 -3.60 7.12 3.49
N GLN A 29 -4.00 7.74 4.60
CA GLN A 29 -3.06 8.31 5.57
C GLN A 29 -2.15 7.27 6.20
N LEU A 30 -2.68 6.11 6.60
CA LEU A 30 -1.90 5.02 7.18
C LEU A 30 -0.86 4.47 6.18
N ILE A 31 -1.24 4.33 4.90
CA ILE A 31 -0.32 3.88 3.84
C ILE A 31 0.76 4.92 3.58
N GLU A 32 0.42 6.20 3.46
CA GLU A 32 1.41 7.28 3.27
C GLU A 32 2.38 7.36 4.46
N LYS A 33 1.86 7.25 5.70
CA LYS A 33 2.69 7.18 6.90
C LYS A 33 3.64 5.99 6.85
N PHE A 34 3.15 4.80 6.53
CA PHE A 34 3.99 3.60 6.40
C PHE A 34 5.08 3.76 5.33
N CYS A 35 4.75 4.39 4.19
CA CYS A 35 5.75 4.68 3.15
C CYS A 35 6.86 5.61 3.66
N ASN A 36 6.49 6.66 4.40
CA ASN A 36 7.47 7.57 5.03
C ASN A 36 8.34 6.83 6.06
N ASP A 37 7.74 5.99 6.90
CA ASP A 37 8.46 5.17 7.89
C ASP A 37 9.45 4.21 7.20
N CYS A 38 9.08 3.63 6.06
CA CYS A 38 9.98 2.79 5.25
C CYS A 38 11.18 3.58 4.71
N PHE A 39 10.96 4.79 4.19
CA PHE A 39 12.06 5.62 3.71
C PHE A 39 13.00 6.06 4.83
N ALA A 40 12.45 6.39 6.01
CA ALA A 40 13.25 6.72 7.19
C ALA A 40 14.16 5.55 7.62
N GLN A 41 13.77 4.31 7.32
CA GLN A 41 14.55 3.09 7.56
C GLN A 41 15.49 2.72 6.40
N GLY A 42 15.59 3.55 5.35
CA GLY A 42 16.44 3.29 4.19
C GLY A 42 15.90 2.27 3.20
N ILE A 43 14.60 1.94 3.25
CA ILE A 43 13.97 1.05 2.27
C ILE A 43 13.88 1.74 0.91
N THR A 44 14.27 1.02 -0.14
CA THR A 44 14.35 1.58 -1.50
C THR A 44 12.97 1.89 -2.08
N ALA A 45 12.89 2.93 -2.93
CA ALA A 45 11.65 3.36 -3.57
C ALA A 45 10.93 2.24 -4.35
N GLY A 46 11.66 1.29 -4.94
CA GLY A 46 11.05 0.12 -5.59
C GLY A 46 10.29 -0.79 -4.62
N ARG A 47 10.83 -1.02 -3.42
CA ARG A 47 10.13 -1.79 -2.37
C ARG A 47 8.95 -1.02 -1.80
N VAL A 48 9.14 0.27 -1.48
CA VAL A 48 8.05 1.11 -0.95
C VAL A 48 6.90 1.23 -1.95
N GLN A 49 7.21 1.39 -3.24
CA GLN A 49 6.21 1.39 -4.32
C GLN A 49 5.39 0.09 -4.35
N LYS A 50 6.06 -1.07 -4.24
CA LYS A 50 5.38 -2.37 -4.18
C LYS A 50 4.49 -2.47 -2.96
N TYR A 51 4.95 -2.02 -1.80
CA TYR A 51 4.16 -2.04 -0.56
C TYR A 51 2.94 -1.14 -0.65
N ALA A 52 3.07 0.11 -1.13
CA ALA A 52 1.95 1.01 -1.34
C ALA A 52 0.89 0.41 -2.27
N PHE A 53 1.33 -0.23 -3.36
CA PHE A 53 0.42 -0.93 -4.28
C PHE A 53 -0.34 -2.07 -3.59
N ILE A 54 0.37 -2.96 -2.88
CA ILE A 54 -0.23 -4.10 -2.19
C ILE A 54 -1.20 -3.64 -1.11
N LEU A 55 -0.79 -2.69 -0.27
CA LEU A 55 -1.64 -2.19 0.82
C LEU A 55 -2.91 -1.54 0.27
N ARG A 56 -2.85 -0.79 -0.83
CA ARG A 56 -4.05 -0.26 -1.49
C ARG A 56 -5.00 -1.39 -1.92
N LYS A 57 -4.48 -2.46 -2.55
CA LYS A 57 -5.30 -3.63 -2.93
C LYS A 57 -5.92 -4.33 -1.73
N VAL A 58 -5.16 -4.47 -0.64
CA VAL A 58 -5.65 -5.05 0.62
C VAL A 58 -6.75 -4.18 1.22
N ALA A 59 -6.61 -2.85 1.23
CA ALA A 59 -7.66 -1.94 1.66
C ALA A 59 -8.93 -2.05 0.81
N GLU A 60 -8.79 -2.17 -0.52
CA GLU A 60 -9.91 -2.40 -1.45
C GLU A 60 -10.65 -3.72 -1.13
N TRP A 61 -9.92 -4.79 -0.80
CA TRP A 61 -10.51 -6.09 -0.46
C TRP A 61 -11.14 -6.13 0.93
N LEU A 62 -10.56 -5.42 1.91
CA LEU A 62 -11.08 -5.38 3.28
C LEU A 62 -12.37 -4.57 3.38
N GLY A 63 -12.49 -3.48 2.63
CA GLY A 63 -13.62 -2.55 2.76
C GLY A 63 -13.74 -1.91 4.15
N LYS A 64 -12.67 -1.94 4.96
CA LYS A 64 -12.59 -1.44 6.34
C LYS A 64 -11.25 -0.73 6.57
N ASP A 65 -11.21 0.10 7.61
CA ASP A 65 -9.97 0.77 8.03
C ASP A 65 -9.01 -0.21 8.69
N PHE A 66 -7.72 -0.14 8.38
CA PHE A 66 -6.73 -1.08 8.87
C PHE A 66 -6.64 -1.17 10.39
N ASP A 67 -6.93 -0.09 11.10
CA ASP A 67 -6.93 -0.04 12.57
C ASP A 67 -8.23 -0.61 13.19
N SER A 68 -9.18 -1.04 12.37
CA SER A 68 -10.43 -1.71 12.77
C SER A 68 -10.52 -3.18 12.33
N VAL A 69 -9.49 -3.67 11.63
CA VAL A 69 -9.46 -5.00 11.00
C VAL A 69 -9.17 -6.08 12.05
N THR A 70 -9.96 -7.15 12.00
CA THR A 70 -9.78 -8.34 12.84
C THR A 70 -8.97 -9.43 12.14
N GLU A 71 -8.53 -10.45 12.89
CA GLU A 71 -7.85 -11.61 12.31
C GLU A 71 -8.71 -12.34 11.25
N ASP A 72 -10.01 -12.46 11.47
CA ASP A 72 -10.93 -13.11 10.52
C ASP A 72 -11.12 -12.30 9.24
N ASP A 73 -11.11 -10.96 9.34
CA ASP A 73 -11.08 -10.08 8.17
C ASP A 73 -9.81 -10.34 7.32
N LEU A 74 -8.64 -10.48 7.96
CA LEU A 74 -7.38 -10.79 7.27
C LEU A 74 -7.39 -12.18 6.64
N LYS A 75 -7.93 -13.20 7.33
CA LYS A 75 -8.07 -14.56 6.78
C LYS A 75 -8.88 -14.56 5.48
N ARG A 76 -9.95 -13.75 5.40
CA ARG A 76 -10.73 -13.61 4.16
C ARG A 76 -9.91 -13.02 3.01
N VAL A 77 -9.09 -12.00 3.29
CA VAL A 77 -8.17 -11.44 2.28
C VAL A 77 -7.18 -12.48 1.79
N VAL A 78 -6.55 -13.23 2.70
CA VAL A 78 -5.59 -14.28 2.34
C VAL A 78 -6.25 -15.37 1.51
N ALA A 79 -7.48 -15.77 1.87
CA ALA A 79 -8.26 -16.70 1.07
C ALA A 79 -8.48 -16.17 -0.36
N THR A 80 -8.88 -14.90 -0.53
CA THR A 80 -9.02 -14.27 -1.85
C THR A 80 -7.73 -14.33 -2.66
N ILE A 81 -6.58 -14.07 -2.05
CA ILE A 81 -5.28 -14.12 -2.75
C ILE A 81 -4.96 -15.54 -3.25
N ASN A 82 -5.22 -16.57 -2.43
CA ASN A 82 -4.91 -17.95 -2.78
C ASN A 82 -5.87 -18.56 -3.81
N THR A 83 -7.04 -17.96 -4.03
CA THR A 83 -8.05 -18.43 -4.98
C THR A 83 -8.14 -17.59 -6.25
N SER A 84 -7.32 -16.55 -6.38
CA SER A 84 -7.27 -15.65 -7.56
C SER A 84 -6.27 -16.10 -8.61
#